data_AF-A0A1Y1KWA3-F1
#
_entry.id   AF-A0A1Y1KWA3-F1
#
_cell.length_a   1.000
_cell.length_b   1.000
_cell.length_c   1.000
_cell.angle_alpha   90.00
_cell.angle_beta   90.00
_cell.angle_gamma   90.00
#
_symmetry.space_group_name_H-M   'P 1'
#
loop_
_entity.id
_entity.type
_entity.pdbx_description
1 polymer ?
#
loop_
_entity_poly.entity_id
_entity_poly.type
_entity_poly.pdbx_seq_one_letter_code
_entity_poly.pdbx_strand_id
1 'polypeptide(L)'
;PGASQDGDAMSVEPLGSRDDSSKRAGIIVLREDLDFYVIPPQANISQPDMIEVKRAAAKALQRQDGIFSGLKRSDEPGTTEAHLIEMLTAGGFNHDDTWGHRAGEPNKAVICSLALARLRSDIRGNDMGTNAVGMAQKLLLFWRKPARRCWWEGVELDNVDGVQGKLKVWIRRVWTLEMSVIGLR
;
A
#
# COMPACT_ATOMS: atom_id res chain seq x y z
N PRO A 1 50.74 24.53 -55.36
CA PRO A 1 50.49 23.06 -55.40
C PRO A 1 51.29 22.34 -54.31
N GLY A 2 50.59 21.61 -53.42
CA GLY A 2 51.12 20.77 -52.32
C GLY A 2 51.68 21.56 -51.13
N ALA A 3 51.56 21.18 -49.85
CA ALA A 3 50.93 20.11 -49.04
C ALA A 3 50.73 20.78 -47.64
N SER A 4 50.03 20.30 -46.60
CA SER A 4 49.81 18.95 -46.04
C SER A 4 48.80 19.09 -44.88
N GLN A 5 48.09 18.00 -44.59
CA GLN A 5 47.17 17.80 -43.47
C GLN A 5 47.87 17.88 -42.10
N ASP A 6 47.12 18.36 -41.09
CA ASP A 6 46.99 17.81 -39.74
C ASP A 6 45.69 18.46 -39.19
N GLY A 7 44.63 17.77 -38.79
CA GLY A 7 44.62 16.53 -38.04
C GLY A 7 44.26 16.78 -36.57
N ASP A 8 43.34 17.70 -36.26
CA ASP A 8 42.87 17.90 -34.88
C ASP A 8 41.44 17.37 -34.73
N ALA A 9 41.38 16.07 -34.45
CA ALA A 9 40.18 15.40 -34.00
C ALA A 9 39.88 15.89 -32.57
N MET A 10 39.06 16.93 -32.46
CA MET A 10 38.44 17.30 -31.20
C MET A 10 37.76 16.06 -30.62
N SER A 11 38.36 15.54 -29.56
CA SER A 11 37.90 14.36 -28.84
C SER A 11 36.49 14.63 -28.36
N VAL A 12 35.52 13.89 -28.92
CA VAL A 12 34.16 13.86 -28.40
C VAL A 12 34.25 13.15 -27.06
N GLU A 13 34.39 13.91 -25.97
CA GLU A 13 34.22 13.36 -24.64
C GLU A 13 32.81 12.73 -24.58
N PRO A 14 32.68 11.45 -24.20
CA PRO A 14 31.37 10.87 -24.01
C PRO A 14 30.77 11.59 -22.81
N LEU A 15 29.71 12.38 -23.06
CA LEU A 15 28.93 13.04 -22.02
C LEU A 15 28.36 11.95 -21.10
N GLY A 16 29.13 11.60 -20.08
CA GLY A 16 28.73 10.73 -19.02
C GLY A 16 27.71 11.46 -18.15
N SER A 17 26.44 11.42 -18.53
CA SER A 17 25.34 11.53 -17.56
C SER A 17 24.88 10.12 -17.18
N ARG A 18 25.82 9.38 -16.56
CA ARG A 18 25.47 8.25 -15.70
C ARG A 18 24.58 8.79 -14.58
N ASP A 19 23.30 8.44 -14.67
CA ASP A 19 22.40 8.20 -13.55
C ASP A 19 21.98 9.40 -12.68
N ASP A 20 21.28 10.38 -13.28
CA ASP A 20 20.48 11.36 -12.52
C ASP A 20 19.09 10.78 -12.12
N SER A 21 18.75 9.58 -12.61
CA SER A 21 17.57 8.81 -12.20
C SER A 21 17.67 8.26 -10.78
N SER A 22 18.87 7.93 -10.30
CA SER A 22 19.06 7.39 -8.94
C SER A 22 18.91 8.41 -7.82
N LYS A 23 18.97 9.71 -8.11
CA LYS A 23 18.74 10.77 -7.12
C LYS A 23 17.26 11.00 -6.80
N ARG A 24 16.35 10.53 -7.65
CA ARG A 24 14.90 10.71 -7.48
C ARG A 24 14.27 9.42 -7.00
N ALA A 25 13.91 9.37 -5.72
CA ALA A 25 13.21 8.22 -5.15
C ALA A 25 11.70 8.42 -5.27
N GLY A 26 11.05 7.58 -6.08
CA GLY A 26 9.61 7.41 -6.00
C GLY A 26 9.25 6.65 -4.73
N ILE A 27 8.27 7.13 -3.98
CA ILE A 27 7.73 6.47 -2.79
C ILE A 27 6.24 6.23 -3.01
N ILE A 28 5.85 4.98 -2.90
CA ILE A 28 4.46 4.56 -2.85
C ILE A 28 3.98 4.75 -1.42
N VAL A 29 2.87 5.45 -1.25
CA VAL A 29 2.23 5.72 0.03
C VAL A 29 0.86 5.05 0.02
N LEU A 30 0.67 4.04 0.87
CA LEU A 30 -0.61 3.38 1.05
C LEU A 30 -1.15 3.72 2.44
N ARG A 31 -2.37 4.27 2.48
CA ARG A 31 -3.09 4.60 3.71
C ARG A 31 -4.39 3.81 3.79
N GLU A 32 -4.73 3.40 5.00
CA GLU A 32 -6.01 2.80 5.33
C GLU A 32 -6.68 3.55 6.48
N ASP A 33 -7.95 3.92 6.27
CA ASP A 33 -8.88 4.30 7.33
C ASP A 33 -9.93 3.20 7.47
N LEU A 34 -9.98 2.56 8.64
CA LEU A 34 -10.88 1.44 8.95
C LEU A 34 -11.84 1.87 10.06
N ASP A 35 -13.09 2.18 9.68
CA ASP A 35 -14.18 2.36 10.64
C ASP A 35 -14.81 1.01 10.95
N PHE A 36 -15.01 0.66 12.22
CA PHE A 36 -15.63 -0.61 12.59
C PHE A 36 -16.85 -0.45 13.50
N TYR A 37 -17.83 -1.31 13.29
CA TYR A 37 -19.12 -1.31 13.95
C TYR A 37 -19.35 -2.68 14.57
N VAL A 38 -19.14 -2.75 15.88
CA VAL A 38 -19.32 -3.98 16.64
C VAL A 38 -20.80 -4.21 16.90
N ILE A 39 -21.31 -5.38 16.49
CA ILE A 39 -22.67 -5.81 16.80
C ILE A 39 -22.70 -6.31 18.24
N PRO A 40 -23.65 -5.86 19.08
CA PRO A 40 -23.76 -6.33 20.46
C PRO A 40 -23.82 -7.86 20.54
N PRO A 41 -22.97 -8.52 21.35
CA PRO A 41 -23.00 -9.97 21.50
C PRO A 41 -24.26 -10.47 22.23
N GLN A 42 -24.92 -9.60 22.98
CA GLN A 42 -26.19 -9.84 23.65
C GLN A 42 -27.04 -8.56 23.66
N ALA A 43 -28.37 -8.70 23.67
CA ALA A 43 -29.30 -7.59 23.47
C ALA A 43 -29.26 -6.52 24.59
N ASN A 44 -28.93 -6.93 25.82
CA ASN A 44 -29.00 -6.13 27.05
C ASN A 44 -27.62 -5.75 27.60
N ILE A 45 -26.59 -5.66 26.75
CA ILE A 45 -25.24 -5.23 27.16
C ILE A 45 -25.25 -3.77 27.66
N SER A 46 -24.55 -3.50 28.76
CA SER A 46 -24.42 -2.14 29.28
C SER A 46 -23.50 -1.29 28.40
N GLN A 47 -23.62 0.04 28.47
CA GLN A 47 -22.75 0.94 27.72
C GLN A 47 -21.25 0.78 28.10
N PRO A 48 -20.88 0.70 29.40
CA PRO A 48 -19.49 0.41 29.79
C PRO A 48 -18.96 -0.91 29.22
N ASP A 49 -19.74 -1.99 29.31
CA ASP A 49 -19.31 -3.30 28.78
C ASP A 49 -19.14 -3.24 27.25
N MET A 50 -20.04 -2.54 26.56
CA MET A 50 -19.94 -2.37 25.11
C MET A 50 -18.68 -1.58 24.71
N ILE A 51 -18.21 -0.66 25.55
CA ILE A 51 -16.94 0.04 25.33
C ILE A 51 -15.77 -0.93 25.44
N GLU A 52 -15.77 -1.83 26.44
CA GLU A 52 -14.72 -2.85 26.56
C GLU A 52 -14.73 -3.82 25.38
N VAL A 53 -15.91 -4.25 24.93
CA VAL A 53 -16.04 -5.11 23.73
C VAL A 53 -15.49 -4.40 22.49
N LYS A 54 -15.78 -3.10 22.31
CA LYS A 54 -15.22 -2.31 21.20
C LYS A 54 -13.69 -2.19 21.28
N ARG A 55 -13.12 -2.03 22.47
CA ARG A 55 -11.66 -2.01 22.66
C ARG A 55 -11.04 -3.38 22.37
N ALA A 56 -11.67 -4.47 22.79
CA ALA A 56 -11.23 -5.82 22.51
C ALA A 56 -11.28 -6.13 21.00
N ALA A 57 -12.36 -5.72 20.32
CA ALA A 57 -12.48 -5.82 18.86
C ALA A 57 -11.38 -5.01 18.15
N ALA A 58 -11.10 -3.78 18.60
CA ALA A 58 -10.02 -2.96 18.05
C ALA A 58 -8.66 -3.68 18.13
N LYS A 59 -8.34 -4.27 19.29
CA LYS A 59 -7.11 -5.05 19.48
C LYS A 59 -7.04 -6.24 18.53
N ALA A 60 -8.15 -6.96 18.34
CA ALA A 60 -8.21 -8.08 17.41
C ALA A 60 -8.01 -7.64 15.95
N LEU A 61 -8.67 -6.55 15.52
CA LEU A 61 -8.52 -6.00 14.17
C LEU A 61 -7.14 -5.39 13.90
N GLN A 62 -6.47 -4.87 14.94
CA GLN A 62 -5.09 -4.39 14.84
C GLN A 62 -4.11 -5.51 14.52
N ARG A 63 -4.36 -6.74 15.00
CA ARG A 63 -3.53 -7.93 14.70
C ARG A 63 -3.63 -8.39 13.25
N GLN A 64 -4.65 -7.94 12.50
CA GLN A 64 -4.73 -8.13 11.05
C GLN A 64 -3.85 -7.07 10.39
N ASP A 65 -2.54 -7.30 10.39
CA ASP A 65 -1.52 -6.31 10.07
C ASP A 65 -0.97 -6.40 8.63
N GLY A 66 -1.28 -7.45 7.88
CA GLY A 66 -0.89 -7.56 6.47
C GLY A 66 -1.56 -6.48 5.61
N ILE A 67 -0.80 -5.83 4.71
CA ILE A 67 -1.31 -4.72 3.89
C ILE A 67 -2.43 -5.16 2.93
N PHE A 68 -2.45 -6.42 2.53
CA PHE A 68 -3.47 -6.99 1.64
C PHE A 68 -4.55 -7.79 2.37
N SER A 69 -4.54 -7.84 3.71
CA SER A 69 -5.49 -8.63 4.51
C SER A 69 -6.95 -8.19 4.34
N GLY A 70 -7.20 -6.89 4.12
CA GLY A 70 -8.54 -6.33 3.94
C GLY A 70 -9.08 -6.33 2.51
N LEU A 71 -8.28 -6.80 1.53
CA LEU A 71 -8.78 -7.06 0.19
C LEU A 71 -9.27 -8.50 0.13
N LYS A 72 -10.46 -8.72 -0.46
CA LYS A 72 -10.92 -10.07 -0.75
C LYS A 72 -9.85 -10.79 -1.57
N ARG A 73 -9.26 -11.83 -0.99
CA ARG A 73 -8.54 -12.86 -1.74
C ARG A 73 -9.59 -13.68 -2.47
N SER A 74 -10.07 -13.19 -3.62
CA SER A 74 -10.57 -14.12 -4.62
C SER A 74 -9.31 -14.71 -5.27
N ASP A 75 -9.11 -16.01 -5.15
CA ASP A 75 -8.10 -16.72 -5.96
C ASP A 75 -8.48 -16.71 -7.46
N GLU A 76 -9.66 -16.15 -7.78
CA GLU A 76 -10.14 -15.91 -9.12
C GLU A 76 -9.29 -14.83 -9.82
N PRO A 77 -8.54 -15.19 -10.88
CA PRO A 77 -7.73 -14.25 -11.62
C PRO A 77 -8.58 -13.21 -12.33
N GLY A 78 -8.01 -12.01 -12.54
CA GLY A 78 -8.64 -10.96 -13.36
C GLY A 78 -9.55 -9.99 -12.60
N THR A 79 -9.70 -10.13 -11.28
CA THR A 79 -10.41 -9.13 -10.47
C THR A 79 -9.63 -7.82 -10.36
N THR A 80 -10.33 -6.72 -10.10
CA THR A 80 -9.69 -5.41 -9.88
C THR A 80 -8.77 -5.43 -8.66
N GLU A 81 -9.11 -6.21 -7.64
CA GLU A 81 -8.32 -6.47 -6.44
C GLU A 81 -7.00 -7.18 -6.78
N ALA A 82 -7.05 -8.26 -7.57
CA ALA A 82 -5.86 -8.98 -7.99
C ALA A 82 -4.90 -8.07 -8.77
N HIS A 83 -5.41 -7.30 -9.73
CA HIS A 83 -4.60 -6.33 -10.48
C HIS A 83 -4.01 -5.22 -9.60
N LEU A 84 -4.72 -4.77 -8.56
CA LEU A 84 -4.21 -3.79 -7.61
C LEU A 84 -3.04 -4.36 -6.79
N ILE A 85 -3.16 -5.62 -6.32
CA ILE A 85 -2.10 -6.32 -5.61
C ILE A 85 -0.88 -6.50 -6.51
N GLU A 86 -1.07 -6.96 -7.75
CA GLU A 86 0.00 -7.09 -8.75
C GLU A 86 0.71 -5.75 -9.02
N MET A 87 -0.05 -4.67 -9.17
CA MET A 87 0.52 -3.35 -9.40
C MET A 87 1.36 -2.87 -8.20
N LEU A 88 0.86 -3.04 -6.98
CA LEU A 88 1.56 -2.63 -5.75
C LEU A 88 2.81 -3.48 -5.49
N THR A 89 2.74 -4.78 -5.80
CA THR A 89 3.89 -5.69 -5.63
C THR A 89 4.95 -5.49 -6.71
N ALA A 90 4.56 -5.27 -7.96
CA ALA A 90 5.47 -4.84 -9.02
C ALA A 90 6.13 -3.48 -8.70
N GLY A 91 5.41 -2.61 -8.00
CA GLY A 91 5.88 -1.28 -7.61
C GLY A 91 6.91 -1.29 -6.49
N GLY A 92 6.77 -2.15 -5.48
CA GLY A 92 7.75 -2.22 -4.39
C GLY A 92 7.35 -3.01 -3.16
N PHE A 93 6.05 -3.21 -2.90
CA PHE A 93 5.57 -4.03 -1.79
C PHE A 93 5.78 -5.54 -2.06
N ASN A 94 5.69 -6.36 -1.02
CA ASN A 94 5.61 -7.81 -1.12
C ASN A 94 4.25 -8.31 -0.61
N HIS A 95 3.89 -9.55 -0.95
CA HIS A 95 2.59 -10.13 -0.59
C HIS A 95 2.38 -10.30 0.92
N ASP A 96 3.48 -10.43 1.66
CA ASP A 96 3.56 -10.64 3.10
C ASP A 96 3.92 -9.37 3.87
N ASP A 97 4.05 -8.22 3.20
CA ASP A 97 4.30 -6.94 3.86
C ASP A 97 3.17 -6.60 4.84
N THR A 98 3.56 -6.03 5.98
CA THR A 98 2.64 -5.52 7.00
C THR A 98 2.58 -3.99 6.97
N TRP A 99 1.55 -3.44 7.60
CA TRP A 99 1.43 -2.00 7.80
C TRP A 99 2.60 -1.49 8.65
N GLY A 100 3.37 -0.55 8.12
CA GLY A 100 4.49 0.08 8.85
C GLY A 100 4.03 0.89 10.08
N HIS A 101 2.79 1.39 10.02
CA HIS A 101 2.06 1.91 11.18
C HIS A 101 0.62 1.42 11.11
N ARG A 102 0.07 0.94 12.23
CA ARG A 102 -1.34 0.56 12.38
C ARG A 102 -1.76 0.80 13.83
N ALA A 103 -2.68 1.73 14.06
CA ALA A 103 -3.10 2.10 15.39
C ALA A 103 -4.58 2.44 15.44
N GLY A 104 -5.19 2.18 16.60
CA GLY A 104 -6.57 2.56 16.89
C GLY A 104 -6.61 3.99 17.38
N GLU A 105 -7.58 4.77 16.91
CA GLU A 105 -7.79 6.13 17.37
C GLU A 105 -8.40 6.15 18.78
N PRO A 106 -7.83 6.92 19.74
CA PRO A 106 -8.39 7.01 21.08
C PRO A 106 -9.86 7.43 21.07
N ASN A 107 -10.69 6.71 21.82
CA ASN A 107 -12.12 6.97 21.96
C ASN A 107 -12.95 6.89 20.66
N LYS A 108 -12.38 6.30 19.59
CA LYS A 108 -13.08 6.08 18.32
C LYS A 108 -13.01 4.60 17.94
N ALA A 109 -14.02 4.14 17.20
CA ALA A 109 -14.01 2.82 16.60
C ALA A 109 -13.36 2.88 15.21
N VAL A 110 -12.12 3.38 15.17
CA VAL A 110 -11.35 3.65 13.95
C VAL A 110 -9.94 3.10 14.12
N ILE A 111 -9.39 2.49 13.06
CA ILE A 111 -7.99 2.12 12.93
C ILE A 111 -7.40 2.84 11.72
N CYS A 112 -6.29 3.53 11.92
CA CYS A 112 -5.52 4.21 10.89
C CYS A 112 -4.26 3.39 10.58
N SER A 113 -3.95 3.19 9.31
CA SER A 113 -2.71 2.51 8.89
C SER A 113 -1.97 3.23 7.78
N LEU A 114 -0.65 3.09 7.77
CA LEU A 114 0.26 3.67 6.79
C LEU A 114 1.35 2.64 6.44
N ALA A 115 1.57 2.45 5.15
CA ALA A 115 2.69 1.69 4.62
C ALA A 115 3.40 2.49 3.52
N LEU A 116 4.73 2.37 3.48
CA LEU A 116 5.58 3.06 2.51
C LEU A 116 6.44 2.02 1.80
N ALA A 117 6.54 2.12 0.47
CA ALA A 117 7.50 1.35 -0.31
C ALA A 117 8.27 2.27 -1.24
N ARG A 118 9.58 2.03 -1.37
CA ARG A 118 10.36 2.66 -2.44
C ARG A 118 9.94 2.03 -3.76
N LEU A 119 9.62 2.88 -4.74
CA LEU A 119 9.35 2.43 -6.10
C LEU A 119 10.62 1.75 -6.65
N ARG A 120 10.48 0.50 -7.09
CA ARG A 120 11.57 -0.23 -7.76
C ARG A 120 11.87 0.45 -9.09
N SER A 121 13.08 1.01 -9.20
CA SER A 121 13.56 1.78 -10.35
C SER A 121 14.42 0.95 -11.32
N ASP A 122 14.80 -0.24 -10.90
CA ASP A 122 15.64 -1.22 -11.61
C ASP A 122 14.83 -2.10 -12.59
N ILE A 123 13.74 -1.56 -13.11
CA ILE A 123 12.95 -2.15 -14.19
C ILE A 123 13.76 -2.31 -15.51
N ARG A 124 15.02 -1.88 -15.53
CA ARG A 124 15.96 -2.15 -16.61
C ARG A 124 16.63 -3.51 -16.41
N GLY A 125 15.92 -4.55 -16.82
CA GLY A 125 16.47 -5.80 -17.34
C GLY A 125 17.19 -6.70 -16.33
N ASN A 126 16.51 -7.76 -15.87
CA ASN A 126 16.88 -9.11 -16.30
C ASN A 126 15.87 -10.21 -15.88
N ASP A 127 14.92 -10.00 -14.96
CA ASP A 127 14.08 -11.13 -14.48
C ASP A 127 12.56 -10.83 -14.36
N MET A 128 12.10 -9.64 -14.76
CA MET A 128 10.67 -9.29 -14.74
C MET A 128 10.17 -9.02 -16.16
N GLY A 129 9.22 -9.83 -16.63
CA GLY A 129 8.64 -9.71 -17.97
C GLY A 129 8.08 -8.30 -18.25
N THR A 130 8.03 -7.93 -19.52
CA THR A 130 7.58 -6.62 -20.04
C THR A 130 6.27 -6.10 -19.46
N ASN A 131 5.39 -6.97 -18.97
CA ASN A 131 4.12 -6.61 -18.34
C ASN A 131 4.28 -6.00 -16.93
N ALA A 132 5.20 -6.50 -16.10
CA ALA A 132 5.41 -6.02 -14.73
C ALA A 132 5.96 -4.58 -14.71
N VAL A 133 6.86 -4.30 -15.65
CA VAL A 133 7.40 -2.96 -15.97
C VAL A 133 6.29 -1.95 -16.23
N GLY A 134 5.36 -2.32 -17.11
CA GLY A 134 4.22 -1.47 -17.46
C GLY A 134 3.25 -1.24 -16.30
N MET A 135 3.10 -2.21 -15.40
CA MET A 135 2.25 -2.08 -14.21
C MET A 135 2.82 -1.11 -13.18
N ALA A 136 4.12 -1.21 -12.87
CA ALA A 136 4.76 -0.30 -11.93
C ALA A 136 4.71 1.17 -12.42
N GLN A 137 4.81 1.39 -13.74
CA GLN A 137 4.66 2.73 -14.32
C GLN A 137 3.24 3.31 -14.15
N LYS A 138 2.19 2.48 -14.10
CA LYS A 138 0.81 2.96 -13.85
C LYS A 138 0.67 3.63 -12.49
N LEU A 139 1.53 3.29 -11.52
CA LEU A 139 1.50 3.97 -10.21
C LEU A 139 1.78 5.47 -10.35
N LEU A 140 2.61 5.89 -11.31
CA LEU A 140 2.94 7.31 -11.53
C LEU A 140 1.72 8.16 -11.88
N LEU A 141 0.63 7.55 -12.37
CA LEU A 141 -0.65 8.23 -12.60
C LEU A 141 -1.25 8.79 -11.31
N PHE A 142 -0.86 8.25 -10.15
CA PHE A 142 -1.32 8.68 -8.84
C PHE A 142 -0.45 9.78 -8.22
N TRP A 143 0.60 10.23 -8.91
CA TRP A 143 1.36 11.40 -8.49
C TRP A 143 0.48 12.65 -8.54
N ARG A 144 0.31 13.32 -7.39
CA ARG A 144 -0.59 14.47 -7.19
C ARG A 144 -2.08 14.17 -7.47
N LYS A 145 -2.44 12.92 -7.71
CA LYS A 145 -3.81 12.45 -7.99
C LYS A 145 -4.09 11.17 -7.18
N PRO A 146 -4.32 11.30 -5.86
CA PRO A 146 -4.49 10.14 -5.00
C PRO A 146 -5.68 9.29 -5.47
N ALA A 147 -5.47 7.98 -5.59
CA ALA A 147 -6.56 7.03 -5.85
C ALA A 147 -7.19 6.62 -4.53
N ARG A 148 -8.52 6.57 -4.50
CA ARG A 148 -9.29 6.18 -3.31
C ARG A 148 -10.28 5.09 -3.62
N ARG A 149 -10.39 4.11 -2.74
CA ARG A 149 -11.38 3.04 -2.80
C ARG A 149 -12.03 2.88 -1.43
N CYS A 150 -13.36 2.85 -1.38
CA CYS A 150 -14.14 2.62 -0.17
C CYS A 150 -15.01 1.38 -0.36
N TRP A 151 -15.08 0.51 0.64
CA TRP A 151 -15.95 -0.66 0.63
C TRP A 151 -16.38 -1.07 2.04
N TRP A 152 -17.37 -1.96 2.09
CA TRP A 152 -17.87 -2.55 3.32
C TRP A 152 -17.61 -4.04 3.32
N GLU A 153 -17.30 -4.58 4.48
CA GLU A 153 -17.17 -6.02 4.72
C GLU A 153 -17.73 -6.39 6.09
N GLY A 154 -18.32 -7.58 6.18
CA GLY A 154 -18.73 -8.17 7.45
C GLY A 154 -17.71 -9.24 7.85
N VAL A 155 -17.21 -9.16 9.07
CA VAL A 155 -16.25 -10.11 9.62
C VAL A 155 -16.76 -10.72 10.92
N GLU A 156 -16.37 -11.96 11.17
CA GLU A 156 -16.53 -12.61 12.46
C GLU A 156 -15.17 -12.73 13.12
N LEU A 157 -15.01 -12.13 14.31
CA LEU A 157 -13.78 -12.19 15.08
C LEU A 157 -13.89 -13.32 16.11
N ASP A 158 -12.90 -14.21 16.10
CA ASP A 158 -12.75 -15.27 17.10
C ASP A 158 -11.87 -14.79 18.27
N ASN A 159 -12.04 -15.40 19.44
CA ASN A 159 -11.19 -15.18 20.62
C ASN A 159 -11.07 -13.70 21.04
N VAL A 160 -12.19 -12.95 21.01
CA VAL A 160 -12.23 -11.56 21.49
C VAL A 160 -12.39 -11.54 23.00
N ASP A 161 -11.47 -10.86 23.70
CA ASP A 161 -11.49 -10.73 25.17
C ASP A 161 -12.86 -10.24 25.67
N GLY A 162 -13.44 -10.95 26.63
CA GLY A 162 -14.75 -10.61 27.22
C GLY A 162 -15.97 -10.99 26.37
N VAL A 163 -15.79 -11.64 25.22
CA VAL A 163 -16.89 -12.13 24.37
C VAL A 163 -16.87 -13.65 24.31
N GLN A 164 -18.04 -14.28 24.52
CA GLN A 164 -18.21 -15.71 24.31
C GLN A 164 -18.55 -15.98 22.84
N GLY A 165 -17.76 -16.83 22.19
CA GLY A 165 -17.96 -17.19 20.79
C GLY A 165 -17.51 -16.09 19.82
N LYS A 166 -18.18 -16.02 18.67
CA LYS A 166 -17.81 -15.12 17.58
C LYS A 166 -18.40 -13.72 17.76
N LEU A 167 -17.58 -12.70 17.59
CA LEU A 167 -18.02 -11.32 17.57
C LEU A 167 -18.24 -10.84 16.13
N LYS A 168 -19.48 -10.47 15.80
CA LYS A 168 -19.82 -9.89 14.49
C LYS A 168 -19.42 -8.43 14.43
N VAL A 169 -18.65 -8.07 13.41
CA VAL A 169 -18.19 -6.69 13.19
C VAL A 169 -18.40 -6.32 11.74
N TRP A 170 -18.98 -5.15 11.49
CA TRP A 170 -18.99 -4.54 10.17
C TRP A 170 -17.84 -3.56 10.05
N ILE A 171 -17.15 -3.58 8.94
CA ILE A 171 -16.02 -2.71 8.65
C ILE A 171 -16.34 -1.89 7.41
N ARG A 172 -16.13 -0.59 7.50
CA ARG A 172 -15.98 0.30 6.35
C ARG A 172 -14.51 0.62 6.20
N ARG A 173 -13.94 0.21 5.08
CA ARG A 173 -12.51 0.39 4.80
C ARG A 173 -12.34 1.38 3.66
N VAL A 174 -11.47 2.36 3.86
CA VAL A 174 -11.06 3.32 2.84
C VAL A 174 -9.57 3.19 2.63
N TRP A 175 -9.18 2.85 1.41
CA TRP A 175 -7.79 2.91 1.00
C TRP A 175 -7.52 4.15 0.19
N THR A 176 -6.39 4.79 0.48
CA THR A 176 -5.84 5.88 -0.32
C THR A 176 -4.43 5.50 -0.77
N LEU A 177 -4.23 5.44 -2.09
CA LEU A 177 -2.94 5.21 -2.73
C LEU A 177 -2.42 6.53 -3.31
N GLU A 178 -1.23 6.91 -2.91
CA GLU A 178 -0.55 8.11 -3.39
C GLU A 178 0.88 7.80 -3.79
N MET A 179 1.45 8.65 -4.66
CA MET A 179 2.88 8.63 -4.94
C MET A 179 3.52 9.95 -4.55
N SER A 180 4.66 9.84 -3.88
CA SER A 180 5.57 10.95 -3.59
C SER A 180 6.88 10.77 -4.35
N VAL A 181 7.55 11.88 -4.70
CA VAL A 181 8.88 11.85 -5.32
C VAL A 181 9.78 12.73 -4.45
N ILE A 182 10.83 12.13 -3.89
CA ILE A 182 11.83 12.83 -3.07
C ILE A 182 13.10 13.00 -3.91
N GLY A 183 13.66 14.22 -3.91
CA GLY A 183 14.90 14.55 -4.64
C GLY A 183 14.92 15.93 -5.31
N LEU A 184 14.38 16.97 -4.65
CA LEU A 184 14.51 18.35 -5.12
C LEU A 184 15.55 19.09 -4.27
N ARG A 185 16.73 19.31 -4.83
CA ARG A 185 17.44 20.59 -4.84
C ARG A 185 18.31 20.65 -6.09
#